data_AF-A0A7Y9GKA1-F1
#
_entry.id   AF-A0A7Y9GKA1-F1
#
_cell.length_a   1.000
_cell.length_b   1.000
_cell.length_c   1.000
_cell.angle_alpha   90.00
_cell.angle_beta   90.00
_cell.angle_gamma   90.00
#
_symmetry.space_group_name_H-M   'P 1'
#
loop_
_entity.id
_entity.type
_entity.pdbx_description
1 polymer ?
#
loop_
_entity_poly.entity_id
_entity_poly.type
_entity_poly.pdbx_seq_one_letter_code
_entity_poly.pdbx_strand_id
1 'polypeptide(L)'
;MEASTREGYTYAIYKHLMPEFGGMRMVDILPEHVRAWIAKLKNQGMKPVTIQCNKIILSAIFTTALDDQVTYLHPCRGVKSPPIARKPLQIVTPEQFDDVYNALPEGTFRLLAETEIESGLRWGELSELRPRDLNLKTRILTVSRTVVELNPKFHPEGGHFLVKDYPKDKEYRRFKLSAQMTEKLEEHIRAARLTRDDLFFHMPPQDKPRARITEIPDPETLGRTEPNEKGRTYNHGTLSGYTAGHCRCDYCRGAFSLYRAARRANGKDNPRPLRTRMTDGHIPNDWFRRNIWNPAIAAAGLDFRPTMRDLRHAHASWLLNGGADLQIVKERLGHASIATTERYLHTLPDADETALEALARTRSRSSTR
;
A
#
# COMPACT_ATOMS: atom_id res chain seq x y z
N MET A 1 -2.97 -15.75 17.06
CA MET A 1 -2.13 -15.11 16.01
C MET A 1 -3.02 -14.27 15.13
N GLU A 2 -2.60 -13.05 14.81
CA GLU A 2 -3.36 -12.10 13.98
C GLU A 2 -3.44 -12.59 12.51
N ALA A 3 -4.59 -12.37 11.84
CA ALA A 3 -4.90 -13.01 10.56
C ALA A 3 -3.96 -12.60 9.41
N SER A 4 -3.55 -11.33 9.35
CA SER A 4 -2.61 -10.86 8.32
C SER A 4 -1.20 -11.38 8.55
N THR A 5 -0.80 -11.51 9.83
CA THR A 5 0.44 -12.16 10.24
C THR A 5 0.43 -13.64 9.80
N ARG A 6 -0.69 -14.35 10.02
CA ARG A 6 -0.85 -15.74 9.57
C ARG A 6 -0.71 -15.88 8.06
N GLU A 7 -1.36 -15.01 7.29
CA GLU A 7 -1.25 -15.00 5.83
C GLU A 7 0.20 -14.78 5.38
N GLY A 8 0.85 -13.73 5.90
CA GLY A 8 2.23 -13.40 5.57
C GLY A 8 3.21 -14.52 5.93
N TYR A 9 3.06 -15.12 7.12
CA TYR A 9 3.89 -16.23 7.56
C TYR A 9 3.66 -17.48 6.71
N THR A 10 2.40 -17.79 6.39
CA THR A 10 2.07 -18.93 5.52
C THR A 10 2.76 -18.77 4.16
N TYR A 11 2.65 -17.58 3.55
CA TYR A 11 3.34 -17.30 2.29
C TYR A 11 4.85 -17.48 2.41
N ALA A 12 5.48 -16.85 3.41
CA ALA A 12 6.93 -16.92 3.59
C ALA A 12 7.43 -18.34 3.84
N ILE A 13 6.72 -19.12 4.66
CA ILE A 13 7.05 -20.52 4.95
C ILE A 13 7.03 -21.33 3.66
N TYR A 14 5.91 -21.35 2.95
CA TYR A 14 5.78 -22.20 1.75
C TYR A 14 6.62 -21.71 0.57
N LYS A 15 6.82 -20.40 0.44
CA LYS A 15 7.59 -19.84 -0.68
C LYS A 15 9.10 -19.89 -0.46
N HIS A 16 9.57 -19.71 0.76
CA HIS A 16 11.00 -19.46 1.03
C HIS A 16 11.66 -20.49 1.95
N LEU A 17 10.93 -21.07 2.91
CA LEU A 17 11.50 -22.03 3.87
C LEU A 17 11.31 -23.47 3.37
N MET A 18 10.08 -23.85 3.01
CA MET A 18 9.73 -25.21 2.60
C MET A 18 10.55 -25.76 1.43
N PRO A 19 10.87 -24.97 0.37
CA PRO A 19 11.70 -25.48 -0.73
C PRO A 19 13.13 -25.84 -0.32
N GLU A 20 13.63 -25.28 0.79
CA GLU A 20 14.99 -25.52 1.26
C GLU A 20 15.02 -26.58 2.37
N PHE A 21 14.17 -26.42 3.39
CA PHE A 21 14.24 -27.19 4.62
C PHE A 21 13.15 -28.27 4.72
N GLY A 22 12.14 -28.25 3.85
CA GLY A 22 10.96 -29.09 3.98
C GLY A 22 11.20 -30.60 3.86
N GLY A 23 12.27 -30.99 3.16
CA GLY A 23 12.69 -32.39 3.03
C GLY A 23 13.69 -32.84 4.11
N MET A 24 14.12 -31.95 5.01
CA MET A 24 15.11 -32.26 6.04
C MET A 24 14.42 -32.55 7.37
N ARG A 25 14.96 -33.50 8.15
CA ARG A 25 14.54 -33.64 9.55
C ARG A 25 15.05 -32.43 10.33
N MET A 26 14.27 -31.93 11.28
CA MET A 26 14.65 -30.72 12.03
C MET A 26 15.99 -30.87 12.76
N VAL A 27 16.30 -32.07 13.26
CA VAL A 27 17.58 -32.40 13.91
C VAL A 27 18.79 -32.33 12.97
N ASP A 28 18.59 -32.47 11.66
CA ASP A 28 19.65 -32.42 10.66
C ASP A 28 19.84 -31.00 10.09
N ILE A 29 18.99 -30.04 10.47
CA ILE A 29 19.12 -28.66 10.01
C ILE A 29 20.19 -27.97 10.85
N LEU A 30 21.36 -27.75 10.25
CA LEU A 30 22.53 -27.14 10.86
C LEU A 30 22.67 -25.65 10.50
N PRO A 31 23.44 -24.86 11.28
CA PRO A 31 23.74 -23.46 10.95
C PRO A 31 24.36 -23.22 9.58
N GLU A 32 25.06 -24.21 9.02
CA GLU A 32 25.60 -24.14 7.66
C GLU A 32 24.51 -24.12 6.58
N HIS A 33 23.44 -24.89 6.75
CA HIS A 33 22.29 -24.89 5.83
C HIS A 33 21.62 -23.51 5.83
N VAL A 34 21.46 -22.89 7.00
CA VAL A 34 20.89 -21.53 7.10
C VAL A 34 21.80 -20.49 6.44
N ARG A 35 23.13 -20.61 6.60
CA ARG A 35 24.10 -19.73 5.91
C ARG A 35 24.01 -19.89 4.38
N ALA A 36 23.99 -21.13 3.89
CA ALA A 36 23.87 -21.44 2.48
C ALA A 36 22.55 -20.89 1.90
N TRP A 37 21.43 -21.09 2.60
CA TRP A 37 20.13 -20.56 2.22
C TRP A 37 20.10 -19.03 2.16
N ILE A 38 20.68 -18.33 3.15
CA ILE A 38 20.79 -16.86 3.13
C ILE A 38 21.63 -16.39 1.93
N ALA A 39 22.75 -17.07 1.64
CA ALA A 39 23.58 -16.76 0.48
C ALA A 39 22.81 -16.96 -0.84
N LYS A 40 22.05 -18.05 -0.95
CA LYS A 40 21.18 -18.34 -2.09
C LYS A 40 20.12 -17.26 -2.29
N LEU A 41 19.40 -16.85 -1.22
CA LEU A 41 18.41 -15.77 -1.31
C LEU A 41 19.03 -14.44 -1.74
N LYS A 42 20.24 -14.13 -1.23
CA LYS A 42 21.00 -12.94 -1.64
C LYS A 42 21.35 -13.00 -3.12
N ASN A 43 21.83 -14.14 -3.62
CA ASN A 43 22.19 -14.33 -5.03
C ASN A 43 20.98 -14.25 -5.97
N GLN A 44 19.78 -14.54 -5.46
CA GLN A 44 18.51 -14.34 -6.17
C GLN A 44 18.03 -12.88 -6.16
N GLY A 45 18.80 -11.94 -5.59
CA GLY A 45 18.44 -10.52 -5.52
C GLY A 45 17.40 -10.19 -4.46
N MET A 46 17.15 -11.09 -3.48
CA MET A 46 16.22 -10.80 -2.39
C MET A 46 16.74 -9.67 -1.51
N LYS A 47 15.85 -8.74 -1.14
CA LYS A 47 16.20 -7.59 -0.28
C LYS A 47 16.64 -8.07 1.11
N PRO A 48 17.68 -7.46 1.72
CA PRO A 48 18.16 -7.81 3.07
C PRO A 48 17.07 -7.86 4.14
N VAL A 49 16.11 -6.92 4.12
CA VAL A 49 14.97 -6.90 5.06
C VAL A 49 14.09 -8.14 4.93
N THR A 50 13.82 -8.59 3.70
CA THR A 50 13.01 -9.79 3.45
C THR A 50 13.73 -11.05 3.92
N ILE A 51 15.05 -11.13 3.69
CA ILE A 51 15.89 -12.22 4.22
C ILE A 51 15.83 -12.24 5.76
N GLN A 52 15.93 -11.08 6.40
CA GLN A 52 15.81 -10.99 7.86
C GLN A 52 14.44 -11.46 8.35
N CYS A 53 13.34 -11.02 7.73
CA CYS A 53 11.99 -11.47 8.09
C CYS A 53 11.84 -13.00 7.95
N ASN A 54 12.29 -13.58 6.83
CA ASN A 54 12.24 -15.02 6.63
C ASN A 54 13.06 -15.78 7.69
N LYS A 55 14.24 -15.26 8.04
CA LYS A 55 15.07 -15.84 9.11
C LYS A 55 14.42 -15.71 10.49
N ILE A 56 13.71 -14.61 10.78
CA ILE A 56 12.96 -14.45 12.05
C ILE A 56 11.88 -15.53 12.16
N ILE A 57 11.15 -15.81 11.08
CA ILE A 57 10.15 -16.89 11.04
C ILE A 57 10.83 -18.24 11.31
N LEU A 58 11.92 -18.53 10.61
CA LEU A 58 12.69 -19.76 10.83
C LEU A 58 13.19 -19.85 12.28
N SER A 59 13.69 -18.75 12.83
CA SER A 59 14.15 -18.69 14.22
C SER A 59 13.01 -18.99 15.19
N ALA A 60 11.82 -18.42 15.00
CA ALA A 60 10.67 -18.68 15.87
C ALA A 60 10.27 -20.17 15.84
N ILE A 61 10.28 -20.81 14.67
CA ILE A 61 10.02 -22.26 14.53
C ILE A 61 11.04 -23.07 15.34
N PHE A 62 12.33 -22.73 15.23
CA PHE A 62 13.40 -23.45 15.93
C PHE A 62 13.53 -23.10 17.41
N THR A 63 13.03 -21.95 17.86
CA THR A 63 12.84 -21.66 19.28
C THR A 63 11.84 -22.64 19.87
N THR A 64 10.62 -22.71 19.30
CA THR A 64 9.60 -23.66 19.78
C THR A 64 10.07 -25.11 19.71
N ALA A 65 10.71 -25.52 18.61
CA ALA A 65 11.20 -26.89 18.47
C ALA A 65 12.32 -27.26 19.46
N LEU A 66 13.12 -26.29 19.91
CA LEU A 66 14.12 -26.51 20.95
C LEU A 66 13.46 -26.63 22.33
N ASP A 67 12.49 -25.76 22.62
CA ASP A 67 11.72 -25.78 23.87
C ASP A 67 10.94 -27.09 24.02
N ASP A 68 10.38 -27.59 22.92
CA ASP A 68 9.67 -28.87 22.84
C ASP A 68 10.60 -30.09 22.69
N GLN A 69 11.93 -29.89 22.74
CA GLN A 69 12.95 -30.94 22.61
C GLN A 69 12.89 -31.77 21.31
N VAL A 70 12.28 -31.23 20.25
CA VAL A 70 12.26 -31.83 18.90
C VAL A 70 13.65 -31.77 18.25
N THR A 71 14.44 -30.76 18.63
CA THR A 71 15.85 -30.63 18.26
C THR A 71 16.67 -30.21 19.48
N TYR A 72 17.96 -30.49 19.47
CA TYR A 72 18.91 -30.07 20.50
C TYR A 72 19.75 -28.86 20.07
N LEU A 73 19.61 -28.43 18.82
CA LEU A 73 20.39 -27.34 18.22
C LEU A 73 19.46 -26.30 17.59
N HIS A 74 19.75 -25.03 17.85
CA HIS A 74 19.09 -23.91 17.19
C HIS A 74 19.90 -23.44 15.97
N PRO A 75 19.51 -23.77 14.72
CA PRO A 75 20.34 -23.52 13.53
C PRO A 75 20.50 -22.05 13.17
N CYS A 76 19.53 -21.19 13.51
CA CYS A 76 19.69 -19.75 13.23
C CYS A 76 20.62 -19.02 14.22
N ARG A 77 21.02 -19.67 15.33
CA ARG A 77 21.83 -19.04 16.37
C ARG A 77 23.25 -18.83 15.83
N GLY A 78 23.77 -17.61 15.96
CA GLY A 78 25.09 -17.23 15.45
C GLY A 78 25.16 -16.97 13.93
N VAL A 79 24.12 -17.30 13.16
CA VAL A 79 24.08 -16.99 11.71
C VAL A 79 23.80 -15.51 11.52
N LYS A 80 24.66 -14.78 10.80
CA LYS A 80 24.46 -13.34 10.53
C LYS A 80 23.55 -13.12 9.31
N SER A 81 22.71 -12.10 9.40
CA SER A 81 21.93 -11.62 8.25
C SER A 81 22.69 -10.51 7.51
N PRO A 82 22.43 -10.27 6.21
CA PRO A 82 23.01 -9.15 5.50
C PRO A 82 22.66 -7.81 6.18
N PRO A 83 23.58 -6.84 6.21
CA PRO A 83 23.31 -5.54 6.80
C PRO A 83 22.19 -4.83 6.04
N ILE A 84 21.30 -4.18 6.77
CA ILE A 84 20.22 -3.37 6.19
C ILE A 84 20.66 -1.92 6.27
N ALA A 85 21.04 -1.37 5.12
CA ALA A 85 21.30 0.05 5.00
C ALA A 85 20.01 0.83 5.29
N ARG A 86 20.09 1.79 6.22
CA ARG A 86 19.01 2.74 6.44
C ARG A 86 19.03 3.74 5.29
N LYS A 87 17.94 3.81 4.53
CA LYS A 87 17.76 4.88 3.55
C LYS A 87 17.23 6.12 4.26
N PRO A 88 17.72 7.32 3.93
CA PRO A 88 17.09 8.56 4.36
C PRO A 88 15.61 8.55 3.98
N LEU A 89 14.77 9.08 4.86
CA LEU A 89 13.36 9.31 4.54
C LEU A 89 13.29 10.47 3.55
N GLN A 90 12.71 10.23 2.37
CA GLN A 90 12.35 11.29 1.45
C GLN A 90 10.98 11.81 1.85
N ILE A 91 10.94 13.04 2.34
CA ILE A 91 9.71 13.70 2.80
C ILE A 91 9.13 14.49 1.63
N VAL A 92 7.83 14.32 1.40
CA VAL A 92 7.08 15.13 0.43
C VAL A 92 6.99 16.56 0.99
N THR A 93 7.39 17.55 0.19
CA THR A 93 7.24 18.98 0.53
C THR A 93 5.81 19.46 0.28
N PRO A 94 5.37 20.57 0.88
CA PRO A 94 4.05 21.15 0.59
C PRO A 94 3.81 21.38 -0.90
N GLU A 95 4.81 21.93 -1.60
CA GLU A 95 4.74 22.24 -3.03
C GLU A 95 4.59 20.95 -3.87
N GLN A 96 5.39 19.92 -3.55
CA GLN A 96 5.27 18.62 -4.21
C GLN A 96 3.92 17.95 -3.92
N PHE A 97 3.36 18.15 -2.73
CA PHE A 97 2.02 17.64 -2.43
C PHE A 97 0.96 18.37 -3.25
N ASP A 98 1.06 19.69 -3.42
CA ASP A 98 0.15 20.48 -4.26
C ASP A 98 0.19 20.01 -5.71
N ASP A 99 1.37 19.73 -6.27
CA ASP A 99 1.52 19.17 -7.62
C ASP A 99 0.78 17.83 -7.76
N VAL A 100 0.97 16.93 -6.78
CA VAL A 100 0.27 15.64 -6.76
C VAL A 100 -1.24 15.81 -6.58
N TYR A 101 -1.65 16.72 -5.70
CA TYR A 101 -3.06 17.02 -5.41
C TYR A 101 -3.78 17.53 -6.67
N ASN A 102 -3.15 18.44 -7.41
CA ASN A 102 -3.68 18.97 -8.66
C ASN A 102 -3.78 17.88 -9.75
N ALA A 103 -2.85 16.94 -9.77
CA ALA A 103 -2.85 15.81 -10.70
C ALA A 103 -3.85 14.69 -10.34
N LEU A 104 -4.37 14.64 -9.12
CA LEU A 104 -5.39 13.66 -8.72
C LEU A 104 -6.75 13.96 -9.38
N PRO A 105 -7.56 12.92 -9.68
CA PRO A 105 -8.94 13.12 -10.11
C PRO A 105 -9.76 13.90 -9.09
N GLU A 106 -10.59 14.84 -9.56
CA GLU A 106 -11.42 15.66 -8.69
C GLU A 106 -12.40 14.83 -7.85
N GLY A 107 -12.82 15.38 -6.71
CA GLY A 107 -13.76 14.74 -5.80
C GLY A 107 -13.09 13.80 -4.78
N THR A 108 -13.62 12.59 -4.64
CA THR A 108 -13.33 11.66 -3.53
C THR A 108 -11.84 11.37 -3.35
N PHE A 109 -11.06 11.21 -4.42
CA PHE A 109 -9.66 10.82 -4.30
C PHE A 109 -8.73 11.97 -3.90
N ARG A 110 -9.03 13.22 -4.33
CA ARG A 110 -8.35 14.41 -3.80
C ARG A 110 -8.63 14.56 -2.31
N LEU A 111 -9.89 14.47 -1.90
CA LEU A 111 -10.28 14.55 -0.49
C LEU A 111 -9.63 13.44 0.35
N LEU A 112 -9.50 12.23 -0.19
CA LEU A 112 -8.83 11.11 0.48
C LEU A 112 -7.35 11.43 0.74
N ALA A 113 -6.62 11.93 -0.26
CA ALA A 113 -5.21 12.31 -0.11
C ALA A 113 -5.03 13.50 0.85
N GLU A 114 -5.89 14.49 0.75
CA GLU A 114 -5.93 15.66 1.65
C GLU A 114 -6.19 15.24 3.10
N THR A 115 -7.13 14.31 3.29
CA THR A 115 -7.42 13.75 4.61
C THR A 115 -6.20 13.02 5.15
N GLU A 116 -5.48 12.23 4.35
CA GLU A 116 -4.28 11.53 4.82
C GLU A 116 -3.18 12.48 5.27
N ILE A 117 -2.86 13.51 4.47
CA ILE A 117 -1.79 14.45 4.79
C ILE A 117 -2.12 15.32 6.02
N GLU A 118 -3.40 15.64 6.26
CA GLU A 118 -3.78 16.46 7.43
C GLU A 118 -3.93 15.65 8.73
N SER A 119 -4.38 14.40 8.60
CA SER A 119 -4.67 13.55 9.76
C SER A 119 -3.49 12.64 10.13
N GLY A 120 -2.64 12.32 9.16
CA GLY A 120 -1.59 11.32 9.28
C GLY A 120 -2.13 9.91 9.51
N LEU A 121 -3.35 9.57 9.08
CA LEU A 121 -3.90 8.22 9.20
C LEU A 121 -3.06 7.19 8.42
N ARG A 122 -3.06 5.93 8.87
CA ARG A 122 -2.57 4.81 8.04
C ARG A 122 -3.63 4.45 7.03
N TRP A 123 -3.23 3.89 5.87
CA TRP A 123 -4.16 3.43 4.84
C TRP A 123 -5.37 2.65 5.38
N GLY A 124 -5.15 1.64 6.23
CA GLY A 124 -6.24 0.83 6.79
C GLY A 124 -7.17 1.58 7.75
N GLU A 125 -6.72 2.67 8.36
CA GLU A 125 -7.55 3.54 9.20
C GLU A 125 -8.33 4.52 8.33
N LEU A 126 -7.68 5.07 7.31
CA LEU A 126 -8.26 6.00 6.35
C LEU A 126 -9.35 5.34 5.49
N SER A 127 -9.09 4.13 5.00
CA SER A 127 -10.06 3.39 4.17
C SER A 127 -11.24 2.86 4.96
N GLU A 128 -11.12 2.73 6.29
CA GLU A 128 -12.20 2.32 7.22
C GLU A 128 -12.83 3.54 7.94
N LEU A 129 -12.49 4.75 7.53
CA LEU A 129 -13.01 5.96 8.17
C LEU A 129 -14.51 6.10 7.88
N ARG A 130 -15.31 6.39 8.92
CA ARG A 130 -16.78 6.55 8.81
C ARG A 130 -17.28 7.86 9.42
N PRO A 131 -18.43 8.41 8.99
CA PRO A 131 -18.96 9.66 9.54
C PRO A 131 -19.13 9.66 11.07
N ARG A 132 -19.45 8.50 11.69
CA ARG A 132 -19.52 8.38 13.15
C ARG A 132 -18.21 8.65 13.90
N ASP A 133 -17.07 8.55 13.22
CA ASP A 133 -15.76 8.73 13.82
C ASP A 133 -15.40 10.23 13.97
N LEU A 134 -16.10 11.12 13.25
CA LEU A 134 -15.87 12.55 13.23
C LEU A 134 -17.02 13.30 13.94
N ASN A 135 -16.67 14.07 14.98
CA ASN A 135 -17.60 15.03 15.55
C ASN A 135 -17.46 16.38 14.86
N LEU A 136 -18.41 16.73 13.98
CA LEU A 136 -18.38 17.96 13.18
C LEU A 136 -18.33 19.24 14.03
N LYS A 137 -18.99 19.26 15.20
CA LYS A 137 -19.01 20.44 16.09
C LYS A 137 -17.67 20.68 16.77
N THR A 138 -17.07 19.62 17.32
CA THR A 138 -15.79 19.74 18.05
C THR A 138 -14.58 19.62 17.12
N ARG A 139 -14.79 19.15 15.88
CA ARG A 139 -13.78 18.79 14.88
C ARG A 139 -12.85 17.67 15.34
N ILE A 140 -13.29 16.87 16.32
CA ILE A 140 -12.50 15.77 16.86
C ILE A 140 -12.74 14.53 16.01
N LEU A 141 -11.67 14.02 15.42
CA LEU A 141 -11.61 12.74 14.76
C LEU A 141 -11.16 11.66 15.75
N THR A 142 -11.88 10.54 15.79
CA THR A 142 -11.61 9.40 16.65
C THR A 142 -11.18 8.19 15.83
N VAL A 143 -9.98 7.69 16.06
CA VAL A 143 -9.46 6.52 15.35
C VAL A 143 -9.50 5.31 16.27
N SER A 144 -10.54 4.49 16.09
CA SER A 144 -10.79 3.30 16.89
C SER A 144 -10.62 1.99 16.12
N ARG A 145 -10.52 2.05 14.78
CA ARG A 145 -10.60 0.91 13.88
C ARG A 145 -9.58 0.99 12.75
N THR A 146 -9.25 -0.18 12.19
CA THR A 146 -8.48 -0.32 10.96
C THR A 146 -8.99 -1.53 10.18
N VAL A 147 -8.98 -1.45 8.85
CA VAL A 147 -9.24 -2.59 7.98
C VAL A 147 -7.93 -3.17 7.45
N VAL A 148 -7.92 -4.48 7.22
CA VAL A 148 -6.82 -5.17 6.54
C VAL A 148 -7.38 -6.03 5.41
N GLU A 149 -6.79 -5.89 4.21
CA GLU A 149 -7.09 -6.75 3.06
C GLU A 149 -6.40 -8.11 3.25
N LEU A 150 -7.16 -9.19 3.10
CA LEU A 150 -6.72 -10.59 3.26
C LEU A 150 -7.18 -11.43 2.07
N ASN A 151 -6.46 -12.52 1.79
CA ASN A 151 -7.02 -13.59 0.98
C ASN A 151 -8.19 -14.26 1.74
N PRO A 152 -9.32 -14.58 1.06
CA PRO A 152 -10.50 -15.20 1.68
C PRO A 152 -10.21 -16.42 2.53
N LYS A 153 -9.17 -17.20 2.19
CA LYS A 153 -8.74 -18.37 2.96
C LYS A 153 -8.31 -18.03 4.40
N PHE A 154 -7.81 -16.82 4.64
CA PHE A 154 -7.38 -16.35 5.96
C PHE A 154 -8.39 -15.42 6.63
N HIS A 155 -9.49 -15.08 5.93
CA HIS A 155 -10.56 -14.29 6.50
C HIS A 155 -11.51 -15.20 7.31
N PRO A 156 -11.86 -14.84 8.56
CA PRO A 156 -12.75 -15.67 9.39
C PRO A 156 -14.10 -15.97 8.73
N GLU A 157 -14.64 -15.00 8.00
CA GLU A 157 -15.95 -15.08 7.32
C GLU A 157 -15.84 -15.23 5.79
N GLY A 158 -14.65 -15.49 5.25
CA GLY A 158 -14.46 -15.65 3.79
C GLY A 158 -14.51 -14.37 2.95
N GLY A 159 -14.56 -13.19 3.58
CA GLY A 159 -14.43 -11.88 2.92
C GLY A 159 -12.99 -11.51 2.53
N HIS A 160 -12.82 -10.30 2.01
CA HIS A 160 -11.50 -9.75 1.65
C HIS A 160 -11.00 -8.69 2.62
N PHE A 161 -11.88 -8.05 3.39
CA PHE A 161 -11.54 -6.93 4.24
C PHE A 161 -11.95 -7.25 5.67
N LEU A 162 -10.97 -7.41 6.54
CA LEU A 162 -11.19 -7.68 7.95
C LEU A 162 -11.03 -6.38 8.74
N VAL A 163 -12.17 -5.84 9.19
CA VAL A 163 -12.21 -4.71 10.12
C VAL A 163 -11.78 -5.18 11.50
N LYS A 164 -10.90 -4.41 12.13
CA LYS A 164 -10.35 -4.68 13.45
C LYS A 164 -10.50 -3.45 14.29
N ASP A 165 -11.06 -3.62 15.47
CA ASP A 165 -10.92 -2.63 16.52
C ASP A 165 -9.45 -2.61 16.98
N TYR A 166 -8.99 -1.46 17.44
CA TYR A 166 -7.76 -1.41 18.22
C TYR A 166 -7.88 -2.39 19.40
N PRO A 167 -6.81 -3.14 19.75
CA PRO A 167 -6.87 -4.10 20.86
C PRO A 167 -7.39 -3.41 22.13
N LYS A 168 -8.16 -4.14 22.95
CA LYS A 168 -8.80 -3.62 24.19
C LYS A 168 -7.85 -2.89 25.15
N ASP A 169 -6.54 -3.10 25.00
CA ASP A 169 -5.47 -2.53 25.84
C ASP A 169 -4.74 -1.32 25.21
N LYS A 170 -5.13 -0.87 24.00
CA LYS A 170 -4.61 0.36 23.38
C LYS A 170 -5.72 1.39 23.28
N GLU A 171 -5.50 2.54 23.90
CA GLU A 171 -6.40 3.69 23.78
C GLU A 171 -6.59 4.05 22.29
N TYR A 172 -7.85 4.14 21.87
CA TYR A 172 -8.20 4.81 20.62
C TYR A 172 -7.66 6.23 20.69
N ARG A 173 -7.16 6.74 19.57
CA ARG A 173 -6.58 8.10 19.56
C ARG A 173 -7.58 9.11 19.03
N ARG A 174 -7.52 10.31 19.60
CA ARG A 174 -8.40 11.43 19.24
C ARG A 174 -7.55 12.65 18.97
N PHE A 175 -7.86 13.34 17.88
CA PHE A 175 -7.18 14.60 17.55
C PHE A 175 -8.12 15.50 16.76
N LYS A 176 -7.78 16.79 16.73
CA LYS A 176 -8.58 17.82 16.08
C LYS A 176 -8.14 18.02 14.64
N LEU A 177 -9.12 18.12 13.74
CA LEU A 177 -8.93 18.52 12.35
C LEU A 177 -9.07 20.04 12.20
N SER A 178 -8.53 20.57 11.11
CA SER A 178 -8.72 21.96 10.70
C SER A 178 -10.22 22.23 10.44
N ALA A 179 -10.59 23.51 10.48
CA ALA A 179 -11.96 23.91 10.15
C ALA A 179 -12.27 23.60 8.67
N GLN A 180 -11.34 23.94 7.78
CA GLN A 180 -11.44 23.72 6.34
C GLN A 180 -11.64 22.24 5.98
N MET A 181 -10.86 21.34 6.59
CA MET A 181 -11.01 19.91 6.34
C MET A 181 -12.31 19.35 6.88
N THR A 182 -12.73 19.80 8.07
CA THR A 182 -14.01 19.36 8.63
C THR A 182 -15.17 19.79 7.73
N GLU A 183 -15.12 21.00 7.18
CA GLU A 183 -16.12 21.51 6.24
C GLU A 183 -16.15 20.70 4.93
N LYS A 184 -14.98 20.39 4.35
CA LYS A 184 -14.89 19.52 3.16
C LYS A 184 -15.45 18.12 3.42
N LEU A 185 -15.14 17.52 4.58
CA LEU A 185 -15.68 16.22 4.97
C LEU A 185 -17.20 16.28 5.21
N GLU A 186 -17.72 17.36 5.78
CA GLU A 186 -19.15 17.58 5.96
C GLU A 186 -19.88 17.78 4.63
N GLU A 187 -19.30 18.53 3.69
CA GLU A 187 -19.80 18.67 2.33
C GLU A 187 -19.85 17.31 1.62
N HIS A 188 -18.79 16.51 1.73
CA HIS A 188 -18.74 15.17 1.16
C HIS A 188 -19.82 14.24 1.75
N ILE A 189 -20.04 14.26 3.07
CA ILE A 189 -21.14 13.53 3.72
C ILE A 189 -22.48 13.92 3.11
N ARG A 190 -22.73 15.22 2.93
CA ARG A 190 -23.98 15.73 2.35
C ARG A 190 -24.13 15.35 0.87
N ALA A 191 -23.09 15.54 0.07
CA ALA A 191 -23.10 15.29 -1.36
C ALA A 191 -23.30 13.79 -1.68
N ALA A 192 -22.59 12.92 -0.96
CA ALA A 192 -22.70 11.46 -1.11
C ALA A 192 -23.85 10.84 -0.28
N ARG A 193 -24.58 11.64 0.50
CA ARG A 193 -25.68 11.21 1.39
C ARG A 193 -25.29 10.08 2.35
N LEU A 194 -24.09 10.19 2.92
CA LEU A 194 -23.53 9.16 3.79
C LEU A 194 -24.28 9.13 5.13
N THR A 195 -24.61 7.92 5.57
CA THR A 195 -25.10 7.63 6.92
C THR A 195 -23.93 7.42 7.87
N ARG A 196 -24.22 7.28 9.17
CA ARG A 196 -23.20 7.18 10.24
C ARG A 196 -22.22 6.02 10.05
N ASP A 197 -22.68 4.93 9.45
CA ASP A 197 -21.94 3.68 9.34
C ASP A 197 -21.39 3.41 7.93
N ASP A 198 -21.60 4.33 6.99
CA ASP A 198 -21.01 4.25 5.65
C ASP A 198 -19.52 4.60 5.70
N LEU A 199 -18.75 4.16 4.71
CA LEU A 199 -17.36 4.58 4.56
C LEU A 199 -17.34 6.01 4.00
N PHE A 200 -16.44 6.84 4.49
CA PHE A 200 -16.19 8.15 3.85
C PHE A 200 -15.74 7.96 2.41
N PHE A 201 -14.86 6.98 2.17
CA PHE A 201 -14.26 6.74 0.87
C PHE A 201 -14.62 5.34 0.37
N HIS A 202 -15.63 5.27 -0.48
CA HIS A 202 -16.06 4.02 -1.10
C HIS A 202 -15.31 3.75 -2.41
N MET A 203 -15.10 2.46 -2.69
CA MET A 203 -14.67 1.99 -3.99
C MET A 203 -15.68 2.47 -5.05
N PRO A 204 -15.22 3.23 -6.08
CA PRO A 204 -16.14 3.66 -7.12
C PRO A 204 -16.70 2.44 -7.85
N PRO A 205 -17.94 2.56 -8.39
CA PRO A 205 -18.48 1.56 -9.30
C PRO A 205 -17.43 1.22 -10.35
N GLN A 206 -17.12 -0.06 -10.52
CA GLN A 206 -16.19 -0.48 -11.55
C GLN A 206 -16.89 -0.38 -12.90
N ASP A 207 -16.89 0.82 -13.48
CA ASP A 207 -17.44 1.05 -14.81
C ASP A 207 -16.64 0.32 -15.90
N LYS A 208 -17.38 -0.01 -16.96
CA LYS A 208 -17.13 -1.01 -18.02
C LYS A 208 -15.68 -1.16 -18.52
N PRO A 209 -15.32 -2.36 -19.04
CA PRO A 209 -14.00 -2.63 -19.61
C PRO A 209 -13.58 -1.55 -20.61
N ARG A 210 -12.28 -1.22 -20.60
CA ARG A 210 -11.57 -0.35 -21.54
C ARG A 210 -12.25 -0.35 -22.92
N ALA A 211 -12.59 0.83 -23.43
CA ALA A 211 -13.27 1.00 -24.73
C ALA A 211 -12.65 0.05 -25.76
N ARG A 212 -13.43 -0.94 -26.19
CA ARG A 212 -12.95 -1.90 -27.18
C ARG A 212 -12.89 -1.17 -28.50
N ILE A 213 -11.76 -1.27 -29.20
CA ILE A 213 -11.70 -0.87 -30.60
C ILE A 213 -12.81 -1.63 -31.33
N THR A 214 -13.78 -0.90 -31.86
CA THR A 214 -14.95 -1.43 -32.57
C THR A 214 -14.60 -1.74 -34.02
N GLU A 215 -13.67 -0.97 -34.60
CA GLU A 215 -13.23 -1.08 -35.98
C GLU A 215 -11.71 -1.08 -36.04
N ILE A 216 -11.14 -2.07 -36.70
CA ILE A 216 -9.71 -2.20 -36.89
C ILE A 216 -9.41 -1.66 -38.29
N PRO A 217 -8.49 -0.69 -38.44
CA PRO A 217 -8.03 -0.25 -39.75
C PRO A 217 -7.51 -1.43 -40.56
N ASP A 218 -7.52 -1.31 -41.89
CA ASP A 218 -7.04 -2.38 -42.77
C ASP A 218 -5.64 -2.87 -42.33
N PRO A 219 -5.48 -4.16 -41.97
CA PRO A 219 -4.21 -4.73 -41.55
C PRO A 219 -3.02 -4.46 -42.47
N GLU A 220 -3.24 -4.22 -43.77
CA GLU A 220 -2.17 -3.85 -44.71
C GLU A 220 -1.56 -2.47 -44.42
N THR A 221 -2.33 -1.58 -43.80
CA THR A 221 -1.91 -0.21 -43.45
C THR A 221 -1.20 -0.09 -42.09
N LEU A 222 -1.25 -1.15 -41.27
CA LEU A 222 -0.80 -1.12 -39.87
C LEU A 222 0.62 -1.68 -39.65
N GLY A 223 1.31 -2.10 -40.72
CA GLY A 223 2.64 -2.70 -40.64
C GLY A 223 2.66 -4.09 -40.01
N ARG A 224 3.87 -4.58 -39.70
CA ARG A 224 4.12 -5.97 -39.27
C ARG A 224 4.68 -6.04 -37.86
N THR A 225 4.35 -7.12 -37.14
CA THR A 225 4.91 -7.44 -35.84
C THR A 225 6.40 -7.73 -35.92
N GLU A 226 7.09 -7.59 -34.79
CA GLU A 226 8.41 -8.20 -34.57
C GLU A 226 8.40 -9.71 -34.91
N PRO A 227 9.54 -10.27 -35.35
CA PRO A 227 9.66 -11.70 -35.62
C PRO A 227 9.42 -12.54 -34.36
N ASN A 228 8.64 -13.62 -34.48
CA ASN A 228 8.49 -14.59 -33.40
C ASN A 228 9.72 -15.53 -33.29
N GLU A 229 9.67 -16.51 -32.39
CA GLU A 229 10.73 -17.52 -32.17
C GLU A 229 11.13 -18.29 -33.44
N LYS A 230 10.27 -18.32 -34.47
CA LYS A 230 10.53 -18.97 -35.78
C LYS A 230 10.89 -17.96 -36.87
N GLY A 231 11.20 -16.71 -36.52
CA GLY A 231 11.54 -15.64 -37.45
C GLY A 231 10.37 -15.13 -38.29
N ARG A 232 9.12 -15.48 -37.96
CA ARG A 232 7.94 -15.11 -38.76
C ARG A 232 7.33 -13.80 -38.24
N THR A 233 6.93 -12.95 -39.17
CA THR A 233 6.22 -11.68 -38.90
C THR A 233 4.78 -11.76 -39.40
N TYR A 234 3.88 -10.98 -38.79
CA TYR A 234 2.45 -10.98 -39.09
C TYR A 234 1.92 -9.55 -39.16
N ASN A 235 0.85 -9.30 -39.92
CA ASN A 235 0.25 -7.97 -39.95
C ASN A 235 -0.41 -7.62 -38.60
N HIS A 236 -0.23 -6.38 -38.15
CA HIS A 236 -0.97 -5.86 -37.00
C HIS A 236 -2.47 -5.82 -37.29
N GLY A 237 -3.31 -5.86 -36.24
CA GLY A 237 -4.76 -5.90 -36.42
C GLY A 237 -5.33 -7.25 -36.88
N THR A 238 -4.51 -8.31 -36.92
CA THR A 238 -4.96 -9.68 -37.26
C THR A 238 -4.94 -10.62 -36.06
N LEU A 239 -5.69 -11.72 -36.14
CA LEU A 239 -5.64 -12.81 -35.15
C LEU A 239 -4.23 -13.39 -35.05
N SER A 240 -3.57 -13.61 -36.19
CA SER A 240 -2.22 -14.17 -36.26
C SER A 240 -1.17 -13.26 -35.62
N GLY A 241 -1.31 -11.94 -35.75
CA GLY A 241 -0.46 -10.98 -35.05
C GLY A 241 -0.58 -11.10 -33.53
N TYR A 242 -1.78 -11.35 -33.00
CA TYR A 242 -1.99 -11.55 -31.56
C TYR A 242 -1.51 -12.92 -31.07
N THR A 243 -1.85 -14.01 -31.78
CA THR A 243 -1.59 -15.38 -31.31
C THR A 243 -0.17 -15.85 -31.66
N ALA A 244 0.19 -15.83 -32.95
CA ALA A 244 1.45 -16.36 -33.45
C ALA A 244 2.60 -15.35 -33.41
N GLY A 245 2.29 -14.05 -33.55
CA GLY A 245 3.26 -12.95 -33.41
C GLY A 245 3.40 -12.45 -31.97
N HIS A 246 2.63 -12.98 -31.01
CA HIS A 246 2.60 -12.55 -29.60
C HIS A 246 2.44 -11.04 -29.36
N CYS A 247 1.98 -10.28 -30.35
CA CYS A 247 1.85 -8.83 -30.24
C CYS A 247 0.70 -8.44 -29.30
N ARG A 248 0.90 -7.38 -28.52
CA ARG A 248 -0.06 -6.86 -27.54
C ARG A 248 -0.43 -5.39 -27.76
N CYS A 249 -0.23 -4.85 -28.97
CA CYS A 249 -0.70 -3.51 -29.32
C CYS A 249 -2.24 -3.45 -29.33
N ASP A 250 -2.80 -2.24 -29.37
CA ASP A 250 -4.25 -2.06 -29.27
C ASP A 250 -5.00 -2.69 -30.45
N TYR A 251 -4.48 -2.60 -31.68
CA TYR A 251 -5.08 -3.22 -32.87
C TYR A 251 -5.12 -4.77 -32.79
N CYS A 252 -4.01 -5.42 -32.40
CA CYS A 252 -3.98 -6.88 -32.23
C CYS A 252 -4.89 -7.35 -31.09
N ARG A 253 -4.98 -6.56 -29.99
CA ARG A 253 -5.95 -6.82 -28.91
C ARG A 253 -7.39 -6.67 -29.40
N GLY A 254 -7.67 -5.67 -30.24
CA GLY A 254 -8.94 -5.47 -30.92
C GLY A 254 -9.34 -6.66 -31.78
N ALA A 255 -8.43 -7.15 -32.62
CA ALA A 255 -8.65 -8.28 -33.53
C ALA A 255 -9.05 -9.55 -32.78
N PHE A 256 -8.32 -9.85 -31.72
CA PHE A 256 -8.63 -10.99 -30.86
C PHE A 256 -9.98 -10.81 -30.12
N SER A 257 -10.30 -9.57 -29.71
CA SER A 257 -11.58 -9.24 -29.06
C SER A 257 -12.77 -9.44 -30.00
N LEU A 258 -12.70 -8.96 -31.25
CA LEU A 258 -13.72 -9.16 -32.28
C LEU A 258 -13.87 -10.64 -32.63
N TYR A 259 -12.77 -11.36 -32.82
CA TYR A 259 -12.77 -12.80 -33.03
C TYR A 259 -13.51 -13.54 -31.91
N ARG A 260 -13.22 -13.23 -30.64
CA ARG A 260 -13.94 -13.84 -29.50
C ARG A 260 -15.41 -13.42 -29.45
N ALA A 261 -15.74 -12.17 -29.78
CA ALA A 261 -17.13 -11.73 -29.85
C ALA A 261 -17.93 -12.53 -30.89
N ALA A 262 -17.38 -12.74 -32.08
CA ALA A 262 -17.98 -13.59 -33.11
C ALA A 262 -18.15 -15.04 -32.64
N ARG A 263 -17.17 -15.60 -31.91
CA ARG A 263 -17.31 -16.94 -31.31
C ARG A 263 -18.42 -17.04 -30.27
N ARG A 264 -18.62 -16.00 -29.45
CA ARG A 264 -19.72 -15.94 -28.48
C ARG A 264 -21.07 -15.91 -29.15
N ALA A 265 -21.21 -15.10 -30.21
CA ALA A 265 -22.45 -15.06 -31.01
C ALA A 265 -22.81 -16.43 -31.61
N ASN A 266 -21.81 -17.28 -31.86
CA ASN A 266 -21.98 -18.64 -32.37
C ASN A 266 -22.01 -19.72 -31.26
N GLY A 267 -22.09 -19.35 -29.97
CA GLY A 267 -22.11 -20.30 -28.85
C GLY A 267 -20.81 -21.09 -28.61
N LYS A 268 -19.70 -20.69 -29.26
CA LYS A 268 -18.40 -21.40 -29.21
C LYS A 268 -17.40 -20.76 -28.23
N ASP A 269 -17.83 -19.82 -27.40
CA ASP A 269 -17.05 -19.18 -26.34
C ASP A 269 -17.98 -18.74 -25.20
N ASN A 270 -17.69 -19.14 -23.97
CA ASN A 270 -18.36 -18.63 -22.78
C ASN A 270 -17.55 -17.45 -22.22
N PRO A 271 -18.09 -16.23 -22.19
CA PRO A 271 -17.36 -15.10 -21.61
C PRO A 271 -17.08 -15.42 -20.15
N ARG A 272 -15.82 -15.28 -19.74
CA ARG A 272 -15.55 -15.18 -18.31
C ARG A 272 -16.34 -13.98 -17.81
N PRO A 273 -17.07 -14.10 -16.68
CA PRO A 273 -17.66 -12.93 -16.06
C PRO A 273 -16.54 -11.91 -15.84
N LEU A 274 -16.87 -10.62 -15.97
CA LEU A 274 -15.92 -9.58 -15.58
C LEU A 274 -15.44 -9.92 -14.18
N ARG A 275 -14.13 -10.00 -14.00
CA ARG A 275 -13.55 -10.10 -12.67
C ARG A 275 -13.78 -8.75 -12.00
N THR A 276 -14.99 -8.55 -11.47
CA THR A 276 -15.21 -7.52 -10.46
C THR A 276 -14.38 -7.93 -9.27
N ARG A 277 -13.53 -7.02 -8.79
CA ARG A 277 -12.83 -7.26 -7.53
C ARG A 277 -13.92 -7.30 -6.47
N MET A 278 -14.08 -8.42 -5.77
CA MET A 278 -15.01 -8.49 -4.65
C MET A 278 -14.48 -7.57 -3.56
N THR A 279 -15.16 -6.43 -3.40
CA THR A 279 -14.93 -5.47 -2.32
C THR A 279 -16.25 -5.30 -1.59
N ASP A 280 -16.20 -5.20 -0.28
CA ASP A 280 -17.34 -4.85 0.60
C ASP A 280 -17.56 -3.33 0.69
N GLY A 281 -17.12 -2.58 -0.34
CA GLY A 281 -17.13 -1.11 -0.37
C GLY A 281 -15.76 -0.50 -0.12
N HIS A 282 -14.83 -1.21 0.53
CA HIS A 282 -13.46 -0.74 0.75
C HIS A 282 -12.67 -0.57 -0.54
N ILE A 283 -11.86 0.49 -0.58
CA ILE A 283 -10.87 0.71 -1.65
C ILE A 283 -9.64 -0.17 -1.36
N PRO A 284 -9.30 -1.13 -2.25
CA PRO A 284 -8.07 -1.90 -2.09
C PRO A 284 -6.83 -1.01 -2.32
N ASN A 285 -5.83 -1.11 -1.43
CA ASN A 285 -4.61 -0.27 -1.52
C ASN A 285 -3.92 -0.41 -2.88
N ASP A 286 -3.73 -1.65 -3.34
CA ASP A 286 -3.05 -1.90 -4.61
C ASP A 286 -3.82 -1.36 -5.81
N TRP A 287 -5.15 -1.34 -5.74
CA TRP A 287 -5.97 -0.74 -6.80
C TRP A 287 -5.82 0.78 -6.81
N PHE A 288 -5.99 1.44 -5.67
CA PHE A 288 -5.84 2.89 -5.56
C PHE A 288 -4.45 3.32 -6.03
N ARG A 289 -3.42 2.63 -5.52
CA ARG A 289 -2.03 2.92 -5.86
C ARG A 289 -1.76 2.83 -7.36
N ARG A 290 -2.27 1.80 -8.04
CA ARG A 290 -2.01 1.58 -9.47
C ARG A 290 -2.84 2.47 -10.37
N ASN A 291 -4.10 2.69 -10.04
CA ASN A 291 -5.06 3.33 -10.95
C ASN A 291 -5.22 4.84 -10.71
N ILE A 292 -4.92 5.32 -9.50
CA ILE A 292 -5.14 6.71 -9.10
C ILE A 292 -3.82 7.37 -8.71
N TRP A 293 -3.13 6.80 -7.72
CA TRP A 293 -1.94 7.44 -7.12
C TRP A 293 -0.74 7.49 -8.07
N ASN A 294 -0.29 6.34 -8.59
CA ASN A 294 0.90 6.31 -9.46
C ASN A 294 0.75 7.15 -10.74
N PRO A 295 -0.43 7.18 -11.41
CA PRO A 295 -0.67 8.12 -12.51
C PRO A 295 -0.54 9.58 -12.08
N ALA A 296 -1.09 9.97 -10.92
CA ALA A 296 -0.96 11.33 -10.40
C ALA A 296 0.50 11.68 -10.07
N ILE A 297 1.25 10.78 -9.43
CA ILE A 297 2.70 10.95 -9.19
C ILE A 297 3.47 11.14 -10.50
N ALA A 298 3.14 10.35 -11.53
CA ALA A 298 3.80 10.46 -12.83
C ALA A 298 3.47 11.79 -13.53
N ALA A 299 2.24 12.29 -13.41
CA ALA A 299 1.82 13.57 -13.96
C ALA A 299 2.40 14.77 -13.20
N ALA A 300 2.57 14.65 -11.89
CA ALA A 300 3.17 15.67 -11.03
C ALA A 300 4.71 15.80 -11.22
N GLY A 301 5.36 14.81 -11.84
CA GLY A 301 6.77 14.93 -12.24
C GLY A 301 7.79 14.85 -11.09
N LEU A 302 7.44 14.23 -9.97
CA LEU A 302 8.35 14.10 -8.81
C LEU A 302 9.57 13.22 -9.12
N ASP A 303 10.74 13.61 -8.58
CA ASP A 303 12.01 12.88 -8.68
C ASP A 303 12.02 11.52 -7.97
N PHE A 304 11.01 11.27 -7.12
CA PHE A 304 10.81 10.02 -6.42
C PHE A 304 9.33 9.64 -6.44
N ARG A 305 9.03 8.40 -6.03
CA ARG A 305 7.68 7.85 -6.07
C ARG A 305 7.14 7.67 -4.65
N PRO A 306 6.59 8.73 -4.02
CA PRO A 306 5.98 8.59 -2.70
C PRO A 306 4.75 7.69 -2.78
N THR A 307 4.45 7.04 -1.67
CA THR A 307 3.24 6.28 -1.40
C THR A 307 2.36 7.05 -0.42
N MET A 308 1.12 6.60 -0.24
CA MET A 308 0.21 7.12 0.80
C MET A 308 0.85 7.13 2.19
N ARG A 309 1.57 6.06 2.54
CA ARG A 309 2.34 6.01 3.80
C ARG A 309 3.38 7.13 3.92
N ASP A 310 3.92 7.61 2.80
CA ASP A 310 4.88 8.71 2.81
C ASP A 310 4.19 10.07 3.04
N LEU A 311 2.89 10.22 2.74
CA LEU A 311 2.11 11.39 3.19
C LEU A 311 2.01 11.42 4.72
N ARG A 312 1.84 10.26 5.36
CA ARG A 312 1.89 10.19 6.82
C ARG A 312 3.27 10.54 7.38
N HIS A 313 4.35 10.23 6.66
CA HIS A 313 5.70 10.68 7.02
C HIS A 313 5.83 12.21 6.86
N ALA A 314 5.27 12.77 5.78
CA ALA A 314 5.22 14.21 5.56
C ALA A 314 4.42 14.94 6.63
N HIS A 315 3.21 14.48 6.97
CA HIS A 315 2.41 15.00 8.08
C HIS A 315 3.20 15.12 9.38
N ALA A 316 3.91 14.05 9.75
CA ALA A 316 4.73 14.03 10.95
C ALA A 316 5.86 15.08 10.90
N SER A 317 6.57 15.13 9.77
CA SER A 317 7.68 16.07 9.56
C SER A 317 7.18 17.52 9.54
N TRP A 318 6.06 17.81 8.88
CA TRP A 318 5.50 19.16 8.76
C TRP A 318 5.00 19.68 10.11
N LEU A 319 4.37 18.83 10.93
CA LEU A 319 3.98 19.21 12.28
C LEU A 319 5.18 19.58 13.14
N LEU A 320 6.23 18.76 13.13
CA LEU A 320 7.46 19.05 13.88
C LEU A 320 8.13 20.33 13.37
N ASN A 321 8.16 20.56 12.05
CA ASN A 321 8.66 21.79 11.46
C ASN A 321 7.87 23.03 11.89
N GLY A 322 6.54 22.90 11.98
CA GLY A 322 5.66 23.94 12.50
C GLY A 322 5.80 24.18 14.01
N GLY A 323 6.71 23.47 14.69
CA GLY A 323 6.97 23.60 16.12
C GLY A 323 6.04 22.78 17.01
N ALA A 324 5.35 21.76 16.47
CA ALA A 324 4.56 20.86 17.29
C ALA A 324 5.45 19.99 18.19
N ASP A 325 4.98 19.75 19.41
CA ASP A 325 5.68 18.89 20.37
C ASP A 325 5.73 17.42 19.90
N LEU A 326 6.88 16.77 20.13
CA LEU A 326 7.15 15.41 19.69
C LEU A 326 6.18 14.38 20.30
N GLN A 327 5.78 14.58 21.56
CA GLN A 327 4.82 13.70 22.23
C GLN A 327 3.43 13.87 21.61
N ILE A 328 3.02 15.09 21.28
CA ILE A 328 1.75 15.35 20.58
C ILE A 328 1.75 14.68 19.19
N VAL A 329 2.85 14.77 18.44
CA VAL A 329 2.97 14.10 17.13
C VAL A 329 2.94 12.58 17.29
N LYS A 330 3.63 12.02 18.30
CA LYS A 330 3.59 10.58 18.63
C LYS A 330 2.17 10.10 18.92
N GLU A 331 1.41 10.84 19.73
CA GLU A 331 0.03 10.53 20.11
C GLU A 331 -0.90 10.62 18.89
N ARG A 332 -0.80 11.69 18.11
CA ARG A 332 -1.58 11.88 16.87
C ARG A 332 -1.35 10.75 15.86
N LEU A 333 -0.10 10.30 15.73
CA LEU A 333 0.25 9.16 14.88
C LEU A 333 -0.14 7.81 15.51
N GLY A 334 -0.26 7.72 16.83
CA GLY A 334 -0.44 6.43 17.52
C GLY A 334 0.79 5.54 17.41
N HIS A 335 1.97 6.11 17.66
CA HIS A 335 3.21 5.33 17.80
C HIS A 335 3.35 4.81 19.23
N ALA A 336 3.61 3.51 19.36
CA ALA A 336 3.82 2.86 20.65
C ALA A 336 5.13 3.28 21.34
N SER A 337 6.12 3.76 20.57
CA SER A 337 7.43 4.19 21.07
C SER A 337 7.83 5.52 20.44
N ILE A 338 8.39 6.40 21.27
CA ILE A 338 8.88 7.72 20.84
C ILE A 338 10.01 7.62 19.83
N ALA A 339 10.87 6.59 19.93
CA ALA A 339 11.95 6.31 18.98
C ALA A 339 11.45 6.09 17.54
N THR A 340 10.16 5.78 17.35
CA THR A 340 9.57 5.71 16.00
C THR A 340 9.32 7.10 15.43
N THR A 341 8.94 8.07 16.27
CA THR A 341 8.67 9.46 15.89
C THR A 341 9.97 10.28 15.78
N GLU A 342 10.99 9.97 16.59
CA GLU A 342 12.31 10.62 16.52
C GLU A 342 12.95 10.57 15.13
N ARG A 343 12.56 9.60 14.29
CA ARG A 343 13.04 9.47 12.91
C ARG A 343 12.70 10.67 12.01
N TYR A 344 11.76 11.53 12.41
CA TYR A 344 11.37 12.74 11.69
C TYR A 344 12.04 14.01 12.22
N LEU A 345 12.81 13.94 13.31
CA LEU A 345 13.44 15.14 13.90
C LEU A 345 14.57 15.73 13.03
N HIS A 346 15.23 14.88 12.24
CA HIS A 346 16.41 15.26 11.46
C HIS A 346 16.14 15.31 9.95
N THR A 347 14.87 15.43 9.55
CA THR A 347 14.49 15.42 8.13
C THR A 347 14.36 16.81 7.50
N LEU A 348 14.49 17.89 8.27
CA LEU A 348 14.32 19.26 7.75
C LEU A 348 15.49 20.18 8.16
N PRO A 349 15.94 21.07 7.25
CA PRO A 349 17.16 21.87 7.41
C PRO A 349 17.07 23.03 8.43
N ASP A 350 15.87 23.38 8.91
CA ASP A 350 15.64 24.67 9.59
C ASP A 350 15.28 24.54 11.09
N ALA A 351 15.64 23.42 11.72
CA ALA A 351 15.27 23.13 13.12
C ALA A 351 15.75 24.22 14.11
N ASP A 352 16.92 24.80 13.86
CA ASP A 352 17.48 25.88 14.68
C ASP A 352 16.71 27.20 14.51
N GLU A 353 16.26 27.53 13.29
CA GLU A 353 15.47 28.73 13.01
C GLU A 353 14.09 28.65 13.66
N THR A 354 13.42 27.49 13.55
CA THR A 354 12.15 27.22 14.24
C THR A 354 12.28 27.36 15.76
N ALA A 355 13.40 26.89 16.35
CA ALA A 355 13.66 27.02 17.77
C ALA A 355 13.84 28.49 18.19
N LEU A 356 14.52 29.30 17.37
CA LEU A 356 14.68 30.74 17.60
C LEU A 356 13.35 31.49 17.47
N GLU A 357 12.51 31.17 16.48
CA GLU A 357 11.17 31.75 16.34
C GLU A 357 10.26 31.40 17.52
N ALA A 358 10.33 30.17 18.01
CA ALA A 358 9.58 29.75 19.20
C ALA A 358 10.03 30.53 20.46
N LEU A 359 11.34 30.71 20.63
CA LEU A 359 11.91 31.55 21.70
C LEU A 359 11.47 33.00 21.56
N ALA A 360 11.53 33.57 20.35
CA ALA A 360 11.11 34.94 20.06
C ALA A 360 9.62 35.17 20.38
N ARG A 361 8.73 34.26 19.94
CA ARG A 361 7.30 34.28 20.28
C ARG A 361 7.05 34.22 21.79
N THR A 362 7.85 33.46 22.53
CA THR A 362 7.70 33.33 23.98
C THR A 362 8.16 34.60 24.70
N ARG A 363 9.29 35.18 24.26
CA ARG A 363 9.82 36.43 24.81
C ARG A 363 8.93 37.64 24.49
N SER A 364 8.33 37.70 23.30
CA SER A 364 7.46 38.82 22.91
C SER A 364 6.11 38.80 23.63
N ARG A 365 5.60 37.62 24.03
CA ARG A 365 4.40 37.50 24.89
C ARG A 365 4.53 38.15 26.26
N SER A 366 5.75 38.29 26.77
CA SER A 366 6.02 38.99 28.03
C SER A 366 6.09 40.52 27.87
N SER A 367 6.20 41.03 26.64
CA SER A 367 6.37 42.47 26.37
C SER A 367 5.06 43.20 26.03
N THR A 368 3.94 42.48 25.94
CA THR A 368 2.60 43.01 25.62
C THR A 368 1.62 42.97 26.80
N ARG A 369 2.12 42.83 28.03
CA ARG A 369 1.33 42.94 29.27
C ARG A 369 1.58 44.24 30.00
#